data_AF-A0A1I4L6K4-F1
#
_entry.id   AF-A0A1I4L6K4-F1
#
_cell.length_a   1.000
_cell.length_b   1.000
_cell.length_c   1.000
_cell.angle_alpha   90.00
_cell.angle_beta   90.00
_cell.angle_gamma   90.00
#
_symmetry.space_group_name_H-M   'P 1'
#
loop_
_entity.id
_entity.type
_entity.pdbx_description
1 polymer ?
#
loop_
_entity_poly.entity_id
_entity_poly.type
_entity_poly.pdbx_seq_one_letter_code
_entity_poly.pdbx_strand_id
1 'polypeptide(L)'
;MSFAQRPLVRLVAVLSLAASAWAVTAPAQAASDDERSYLSKPEIQTQIVGHGILSKNVASGKLSHWEFHPDGRVEAVSRNGLGSASGTWTLRDDGQMCVNMLGRSGCRYWFRKGNAFANSDTRAPDAQAVAEVSYD
;
A
#
# COMPACT_ATOMS: atom_id res chain seq x y z
N MET A 1 -1.69 60.31 -67.17
CA MET A 1 -0.55 60.03 -66.26
C MET A 1 -0.54 58.52 -66.04
N SER A 2 -0.01 57.69 -66.93
CA SER A 2 1.41 57.41 -67.30
C SER A 2 2.17 56.61 -66.22
N PHE A 3 2.50 55.35 -66.56
CA PHE A 3 3.77 54.60 -66.40
C PHE A 3 4.68 54.94 -65.19
N ALA A 4 5.42 54.05 -64.53
CA ALA A 4 5.84 52.68 -64.77
C ALA A 4 6.75 52.21 -63.60
N GLN A 5 6.79 50.89 -63.43
CA GLN A 5 7.98 50.04 -63.23
C GLN A 5 8.98 50.29 -62.08
N ARG A 6 9.09 49.23 -61.26
CA ARG A 6 10.21 48.84 -60.39
C ARG A 6 11.53 48.75 -61.17
N PRO A 7 12.70 48.81 -60.51
CA PRO A 7 13.41 47.56 -60.15
C PRO A 7 14.22 47.71 -58.83
N LEU A 8 15.00 46.78 -58.25
CA LEU A 8 15.68 45.58 -58.72
C LEU A 8 16.05 44.70 -57.49
N VAL A 9 15.70 43.41 -57.55
CA VAL A 9 16.48 42.20 -57.18
C VAL A 9 17.48 42.26 -56.01
N ARG A 10 17.30 41.37 -55.02
CA ARG A 10 18.31 40.32 -54.69
C ARG A 10 17.71 39.19 -53.84
N LEU A 11 17.78 37.99 -54.42
CA LEU A 11 17.64 36.69 -53.75
C LEU A 11 18.63 36.58 -52.57
N VAL A 12 18.20 35.98 -51.45
CA VAL A 12 18.94 34.91 -50.77
C VAL A 12 17.93 33.93 -50.18
N ALA A 13 18.01 32.68 -50.62
CA ALA A 13 17.34 31.52 -50.05
C ALA A 13 18.10 31.03 -48.81
N VAL A 14 17.42 30.56 -47.75
CA VAL A 14 17.93 29.44 -46.94
C VAL A 14 16.77 28.62 -46.35
N LEU A 15 16.97 27.31 -46.51
CA LEU A 15 16.31 26.10 -46.03
C LEU A 15 15.56 26.13 -44.68
N SER A 16 14.41 25.46 -44.73
CA SER A 16 14.01 24.29 -43.91
C SER A 16 14.38 24.25 -42.43
N LEU A 17 13.36 24.01 -41.59
CA LEU A 17 13.35 22.91 -40.63
C LEU A 17 11.91 22.62 -40.21
N ALA A 18 11.41 21.47 -40.66
CA ALA A 18 10.20 20.87 -40.13
C ALA A 18 10.41 20.67 -38.62
N ALA A 19 9.60 21.33 -37.80
CA ALA A 19 9.55 21.06 -36.38
C ALA A 19 8.88 19.69 -36.21
N SER A 20 9.70 18.65 -36.09
CA SER A 20 9.28 17.33 -35.67
C SER A 20 8.58 17.47 -34.32
N ALA A 21 7.26 17.30 -34.29
CA ALA A 21 6.53 17.10 -33.05
C ALA A 21 6.98 15.76 -32.47
N TRP A 22 7.94 15.80 -31.56
CA TRP A 22 8.23 14.66 -30.69
C TRP A 22 7.03 14.54 -29.75
N ALA A 23 6.04 13.76 -30.19
CA ALA A 23 5.06 13.20 -29.28
C ALA A 23 5.85 12.32 -28.32
N VAL A 24 6.19 12.88 -27.16
CA VAL A 24 6.67 12.11 -26.02
C VAL A 24 5.53 11.19 -25.66
N THR A 25 5.59 9.96 -26.14
CA THR A 25 4.85 8.84 -25.56
C THR A 25 5.34 8.74 -24.13
N ALA A 26 4.64 9.40 -23.22
CA ALA A 26 4.73 9.05 -21.81
C ALA A 26 4.43 7.54 -21.74
N PRO A 27 5.28 6.72 -21.12
CA PRO A 27 4.86 5.38 -20.80
C PRO A 27 3.59 5.53 -19.97
N ALA A 28 2.52 4.84 -20.37
CA ALA A 28 1.35 4.67 -19.53
C ALA A 28 1.87 4.24 -18.17
N GLN A 29 1.71 5.12 -17.18
CA GLN A 29 2.00 4.83 -15.79
C GLN A 29 1.25 3.52 -15.53
N ALA A 30 1.98 2.41 -15.40
CA ALA A 30 1.39 1.19 -14.88
C ALA A 30 0.68 1.60 -13.61
N ALA A 31 -0.64 1.40 -13.55
CA ALA A 31 -1.40 1.58 -12.33
C ALA A 31 -0.61 0.86 -11.24
N SER A 32 -0.09 1.63 -10.27
CA SER A 32 0.75 1.09 -9.21
C SER A 32 -0.04 -0.01 -8.52
N ASP A 33 0.51 -1.22 -8.52
CA ASP A 33 0.00 -2.36 -7.76
C ASP A 33 -0.28 -1.91 -6.31
N ASP A 34 -1.57 -1.88 -5.94
CA ASP A 34 -2.14 -1.60 -4.62
C ASP A 34 -1.57 -0.36 -3.90
N GLU A 35 -2.28 0.77 -3.97
CA GLU A 35 -2.05 1.89 -3.04
C GLU A 35 -2.41 1.44 -1.62
N ARG A 36 -1.42 0.92 -0.89
CA ARG A 36 -1.59 0.48 0.49
C ARG A 36 -1.81 1.68 1.39
N SER A 37 -3.02 1.80 1.91
CA SER A 37 -3.35 2.77 2.93
C SER A 37 -3.10 2.17 4.33
N TYR A 38 -1.96 2.52 4.94
CA TYR A 38 -1.64 2.11 6.30
C TYR A 38 -2.58 2.76 7.32
N LEU A 39 -3.06 1.96 8.26
CA LEU A 39 -3.97 2.41 9.31
C LEU A 39 -3.23 3.23 10.36
N SER A 40 -3.84 4.34 10.76
CA SER A 40 -3.44 5.09 11.96
C SER A 40 -3.84 4.37 13.25
N LYS A 41 -3.28 4.80 14.38
CA LYS A 41 -3.64 4.27 15.71
C LYS A 41 -5.17 4.33 15.99
N PRO A 42 -5.88 5.45 15.78
CA PRO A 42 -7.33 5.50 15.98
C PRO A 42 -8.10 4.53 15.07
N GLU A 43 -7.64 4.36 13.84
CA GLU A 43 -8.26 3.42 12.89
C GLU A 43 -8.08 1.97 13.33
N ILE A 44 -6.90 1.60 13.84
CA ILE A 44 -6.63 0.26 14.38
C ILE A 44 -7.48 0.03 15.64
N GLN A 45 -7.57 1.02 16.52
CA GLN A 45 -8.40 0.93 17.74
C GLN A 45 -9.89 0.75 17.41
N THR A 46 -10.36 1.32 16.29
CA THR A 46 -11.78 1.26 15.90
C THR A 46 -12.12 0.03 15.07
N GLN A 47 -11.19 -0.46 14.24
CA GLN A 47 -11.48 -1.53 13.26
C GLN A 47 -10.91 -2.89 13.65
N ILE A 48 -9.91 -2.96 14.53
CA ILE A 48 -9.21 -4.21 14.86
C ILE A 48 -9.39 -4.57 16.34
N VAL A 49 -9.20 -3.60 17.24
CA VAL A 49 -9.29 -3.83 18.68
C VAL A 49 -10.75 -4.08 19.09
N GLY A 50 -10.99 -5.14 19.87
CA GLY A 50 -12.32 -5.59 20.28
C GLY A 50 -13.09 -6.36 19.21
N HIS A 51 -12.49 -6.62 18.05
CA HIS A 51 -13.08 -7.39 16.97
C HIS A 51 -12.36 -8.74 16.83
N GLY A 52 -13.15 -9.79 16.61
CA GLY A 52 -12.63 -11.09 16.17
C GLY A 52 -12.19 -10.99 14.70
N ILE A 53 -10.95 -11.38 14.42
CA ILE A 53 -10.40 -11.38 13.06
C ILE A 53 -9.84 -12.74 12.69
N LEU A 54 -9.96 -13.12 11.43
CA LEU A 54 -9.24 -14.22 10.82
C LEU A 54 -7.98 -13.70 10.16
N SER A 55 -6.84 -14.26 10.54
CA SER A 55 -5.53 -13.96 9.98
C SER A 55 -4.96 -15.20 9.30
N LYS A 56 -4.76 -15.11 7.98
CA LYS A 56 -4.08 -16.11 7.15
C LYS A 56 -2.65 -15.68 6.91
N ASN A 57 -1.68 -16.42 7.45
CA ASN A 57 -0.27 -16.14 7.21
C ASN A 57 0.09 -16.49 5.75
N VAL A 58 0.70 -15.54 5.04
CA VAL A 58 1.01 -15.67 3.60
C VAL A 58 2.06 -16.76 3.36
N ALA A 59 3.10 -16.82 4.17
CA ALA A 59 4.21 -17.75 3.98
C ALA A 59 3.85 -19.22 4.28
N SER A 60 3.06 -19.46 5.33
CA SER A 60 2.73 -20.81 5.82
C SER A 60 1.33 -21.29 5.50
N GLY A 61 0.43 -20.39 5.05
CA GLY A 61 -0.99 -20.70 4.83
C GLY A 61 -1.78 -20.99 6.11
N LYS A 62 -1.17 -20.90 7.30
CA LYS A 62 -1.86 -21.13 8.58
C LYS A 62 -2.94 -20.08 8.81
N LEU A 63 -4.10 -20.55 9.26
CA LEU A 63 -5.26 -19.71 9.55
C LEU A 63 -5.49 -19.70 11.06
N SER A 64 -5.65 -18.51 11.61
CA SER A 64 -5.89 -18.33 13.05
C SER A 64 -6.89 -17.22 13.28
N HIS A 65 -7.79 -17.45 14.24
CA HIS A 65 -8.61 -16.41 14.83
C HIS A 65 -7.77 -15.61 15.83
N TRP A 66 -7.93 -14.30 15.85
CA TRP A 66 -7.29 -13.39 16.81
C TRP A 66 -8.32 -12.44 17.39
N GLU A 67 -8.16 -12.13 18.68
CA GLU A 67 -8.89 -11.06 19.35
C GLU A 67 -7.91 -10.19 20.14
N PHE A 68 -7.90 -8.89 19.84
CA PHE A 68 -7.10 -7.90 20.57
C PHE A 68 -8.03 -7.16 21.53
N HIS A 69 -7.97 -7.47 22.81
CA HIS A 69 -8.86 -6.87 23.80
C HIS A 69 -8.42 -5.45 24.19
N PRO A 70 -9.34 -4.51 24.45
CA PRO A 70 -9.02 -3.13 24.84
C PRO A 70 -8.16 -3.00 26.11
N ASP A 71 -8.16 -4.01 26.97
CA ASP A 71 -7.37 -4.08 28.21
C ASP A 71 -5.88 -4.45 27.98
N GLY A 72 -5.48 -4.65 26.72
CA GLY A 72 -4.12 -5.01 26.33
C GLY A 72 -3.85 -6.52 26.27
N ARG A 73 -4.86 -7.37 26.52
CA ARG A 73 -4.74 -8.82 26.29
C ARG A 73 -4.95 -9.16 24.82
N VAL A 74 -4.29 -10.21 24.34
CA VAL A 74 -4.52 -10.77 23.01
C VAL A 74 -4.65 -12.29 23.09
N GLU A 75 -5.60 -12.83 22.33
CA GLU A 75 -5.85 -14.26 22.21
C GLU A 75 -5.74 -14.68 20.74
N ALA A 76 -5.14 -15.84 20.48
CA ALA A 76 -4.98 -16.40 19.15
C ALA A 76 -5.30 -17.89 19.15
N VAL A 77 -6.20 -18.32 18.28
CA VAL A 77 -6.65 -19.73 18.18
C VAL A 77 -6.43 -20.22 16.75
N SER A 78 -5.68 -21.31 16.60
CA SER A 78 -5.51 -21.97 15.30
C SER A 78 -6.84 -22.55 14.81
N ARG A 79 -7.23 -22.28 13.55
CA ARG A 79 -8.44 -22.84 12.93
C ARG A 79 -8.16 -24.13 12.16
N ASN A 80 -6.95 -24.32 11.64
CA ASN A 80 -6.55 -25.48 10.84
C ASN A 80 -5.48 -26.36 11.50
N GLY A 81 -5.39 -26.33 12.83
CA GLY A 81 -4.44 -27.12 13.63
C GLY A 81 -4.74 -27.01 15.13
N LEU A 82 -4.00 -27.75 15.97
CA LEU A 82 -4.12 -27.65 17.42
C LEU A 82 -3.32 -26.46 17.97
N GLY A 83 -3.91 -25.71 18.89
CA GLY A 83 -3.19 -24.72 19.71
C GLY A 83 -3.86 -23.36 19.81
N SER A 84 -3.92 -22.86 21.04
CA SER A 84 -4.20 -21.47 21.37
C SER A 84 -2.97 -20.83 22.01
N ALA A 85 -2.88 -19.51 21.92
CA ALA A 85 -1.90 -18.71 22.62
C ALA A 85 -2.58 -17.44 23.15
N SER A 86 -2.12 -16.97 24.29
CA SER A 86 -2.53 -15.69 24.86
C SER A 86 -1.30 -14.89 25.27
N GLY A 87 -1.46 -13.58 25.35
CA GLY A 87 -0.41 -12.68 25.79
C GLY A 87 -0.89 -11.25 25.82
N THR A 88 0.03 -10.33 25.56
CA THR A 88 -0.25 -8.88 25.61
C THR A 88 0.02 -8.23 24.26
N TRP A 89 -0.67 -7.13 23.98
CA TRP A 89 -0.36 -6.27 22.84
C TRP A 89 -0.17 -4.81 23.26
N THR A 90 0.56 -4.07 22.45
CA THR A 90 0.71 -2.61 22.55
C THR A 90 0.55 -1.98 21.17
N LEU A 91 0.16 -0.71 21.12
CA LEU A 91 0.02 0.05 19.88
C LEU A 91 0.68 1.40 20.03
N ARG A 92 1.67 1.63 19.16
CA ARG A 92 2.42 2.88 19.07
C ARG A 92 1.63 3.93 18.29
N ASP A 93 2.02 5.19 18.45
CA ASP A 93 1.34 6.33 17.81
C ASP A 93 1.49 6.32 16.28
N ASP A 94 2.54 5.68 15.76
CA ASP A 94 2.79 5.49 14.33
C ASP A 94 1.96 4.34 13.70
N GLY A 95 1.11 3.68 14.49
CA GLY A 95 0.28 2.56 14.06
C GLY A 95 0.96 1.19 14.14
N GLN A 96 2.17 1.09 14.70
CA GLN A 96 2.81 -0.21 14.90
C GLN A 96 2.17 -0.94 16.10
N MET A 97 1.55 -2.09 15.83
CA MET A 97 1.01 -2.98 16.85
C MET A 97 2.02 -4.09 17.15
N CYS A 98 2.38 -4.26 18.42
CA CYS A 98 3.32 -5.29 18.86
C CYS A 98 2.61 -6.29 19.76
N VAL A 99 2.78 -7.58 19.49
CA VAL A 99 2.31 -8.69 20.33
C VAL A 99 3.47 -9.34 21.06
N ASN A 100 3.20 -9.77 22.29
CA ASN A 100 4.09 -10.61 23.06
C ASN A 100 3.30 -11.79 23.64
N MET A 101 3.54 -12.97 23.10
CA MET A 101 2.93 -14.22 23.54
C MET A 101 3.90 -15.37 23.30
N LEU A 102 3.73 -16.46 24.07
CA LEU A 102 4.62 -17.61 23.96
C LEU A 102 4.63 -18.17 22.53
N GLY A 103 5.81 -18.14 21.90
CA GLY A 103 6.02 -18.64 20.54
C GLY A 103 5.50 -17.75 19.41
N ARG A 104 4.94 -16.57 19.68
CA ARG A 104 4.47 -15.61 18.65
C ARG A 104 4.64 -14.16 19.12
N SER A 105 5.86 -13.64 19.12
CA SER A 105 6.13 -12.22 19.42
C SER A 105 6.58 -11.48 18.17
N GLY A 106 6.13 -10.24 18.00
CA GLY A 106 6.47 -9.44 16.83
C GLY A 106 5.64 -8.16 16.71
N CYS A 107 6.07 -7.27 15.82
CA CYS A 107 5.40 -6.01 15.55
C CYS A 107 4.95 -5.96 14.09
N ARG A 108 3.78 -5.37 13.86
CA ARG A 108 3.14 -5.28 12.55
C ARG A 108 2.48 -3.92 12.34
N TYR A 109 2.53 -3.45 11.10
CA TYR A 109 1.72 -2.35 10.61
C TYR A 109 0.54 -2.89 9.84
N TRP A 110 -0.63 -2.31 10.10
CA TRP A 110 -1.88 -2.69 9.43
C TRP A 110 -2.12 -1.78 8.23
N PHE A 111 -2.66 -2.32 7.14
CA PHE A 111 -3.04 -1.55 5.97
C PHE A 111 -4.28 -2.13 5.29
N ARG A 112 -5.00 -1.27 4.58
CA ARG A 112 -6.10 -1.68 3.70
C ARG A 112 -5.54 -2.23 2.39
N LYS A 113 -6.14 -3.33 1.93
CA LYS A 113 -5.87 -3.95 0.64
C LYS A 113 -7.22 -4.29 0.00
N GLY A 114 -7.69 -3.41 -0.90
CA GLY A 114 -9.07 -3.46 -1.40
C GLY A 114 -10.09 -3.35 -0.26
N ASN A 115 -11.00 -4.33 -0.17
CA ASN A 115 -12.05 -4.39 0.86
C ASN A 115 -11.63 -5.16 2.12
N ALA A 116 -10.36 -5.56 2.23
CA ALA A 116 -9.83 -6.34 3.35
C ALA A 116 -8.67 -5.62 4.04
N PHE A 117 -8.17 -6.23 5.12
CA PHE A 117 -6.96 -5.78 5.81
C PHE A 117 -5.80 -6.72 5.52
N ALA A 118 -4.59 -6.21 5.69
CA ALA A 118 -3.37 -7.00 5.73
C ALA A 118 -2.38 -6.36 6.70
N ASN A 119 -1.30 -7.07 7.01
CA ASN A 119 -0.23 -6.52 7.83
C ASN A 119 1.18 -6.87 7.33
N SER A 120 2.16 -6.04 7.69
CA SER A 120 3.56 -6.15 7.29
C SER A 120 4.51 -5.73 8.41
N ASP A 121 5.79 -6.09 8.28
CA ASP A 121 6.83 -5.77 9.28
C ASP A 121 7.24 -4.30 9.24
N THR A 122 7.12 -3.67 8.07
CA THR A 122 7.50 -2.26 7.83
C THR A 122 6.41 -1.55 7.04
N ARG A 123 6.49 -0.21 6.99
CA ARG A 123 5.63 0.64 6.16
C ARG A 123 6.22 0.94 4.77
N ALA A 124 7.29 0.23 4.38
CA ALA A 124 7.90 0.46 3.07
C ALA A 124 6.88 0.15 1.95
N PRO A 125 6.91 0.89 0.83
CA PRO A 125 5.97 0.65 -0.28
C PRO A 125 6.03 -0.79 -0.82
N ASP A 126 7.20 -1.40 -0.78
CA ASP A 126 7.50 -2.76 -1.24
C ASP A 126 7.46 -3.83 -0.13
N ALA A 127 7.07 -3.47 1.10
CA ALA A 127 7.01 -4.40 2.22
C ALA A 127 6.16 -5.63 1.85
N GLN A 128 6.55 -6.84 2.25
CA GLN A 128 5.69 -8.00 1.99
C GLN A 128 4.58 -8.10 3.03
N ALA A 129 3.38 -8.48 2.60
CA ALA A 129 2.32 -8.83 3.52
C ALA A 129 2.70 -10.12 4.26
N VAL A 130 2.61 -10.09 5.59
CA VAL A 130 2.78 -11.26 6.45
C VAL A 130 1.49 -12.03 6.56
N ALA A 131 0.37 -11.33 6.65
CA ALA A 131 -0.95 -11.93 6.74
C ALA A 131 -2.00 -11.13 5.98
N GLU A 132 -2.94 -11.87 5.41
CA GLU A 132 -4.22 -11.36 4.93
C GLU A 132 -5.25 -11.51 6.05
N VAL A 133 -6.07 -10.49 6.24
CA VAL A 133 -6.98 -10.39 7.39
C VAL A 133 -8.40 -10.02 6.96
N SER A 134 -9.36 -10.76 7.51
CA SER A 134 -10.78 -10.46 7.45
C SER A 134 -11.38 -10.48 8.84
N TYR A 135 -12.59 -9.96 9.00
CA TYR A 135 -13.39 -10.27 10.18
C TYR A 135 -13.75 -11.77 10.20
N ASP A 136 -13.86 -12.34 11.40
CA ASP A 136 -14.39 -13.71 11.61
C ASP A 136 -15.93 -13.69 11.69
#